data_AF-A0A536UY62-F1
#
_entry.id   AF-A0A536UY62-F1
#
_cell.length_a   1.000
_cell.length_b   1.000
_cell.length_c   1.000
_cell.angle_alpha   90.00
_cell.angle_beta   90.00
_cell.angle_gamma   90.00
#
_symmetry.space_group_name_H-M   'P 1'
#
loop_
_entity.id
_entity.type
_entity.pdbx_description
1 polymer ?
#
loop_
_entity_poly.entity_id
_entity_poly.type
_entity_poly.pdbx_seq_one_letter_code
_entity_poly.pdbx_strand_id
1 'polypeptide(L)' 'MATISIKRRHKLPQPKARAAAKRIAEDLNKRFDLVCRFDGDDVAFERPGLSGTMRVGKSDIQLDVQLSFLMTPLKG' A
#
# COMPACT_ATOMS: atom_id res chain seq x y z
N MET A 1 0.49 -18.31 -3.49
CA MET A 1 0.82 -17.04 -2.81
C MET A 1 -0.17 -16.01 -3.32
N ALA A 2 -0.89 -15.32 -2.44
CA ALA A 2 -1.92 -14.38 -2.87
C ALA A 2 -1.28 -13.01 -3.11
N THR A 3 -1.20 -12.61 -4.37
CA THR A 3 -0.80 -11.26 -4.78
C THR A 3 -2.01 -10.53 -5.33
N ILE A 4 -2.21 -9.30 -4.87
CA ILE A 4 -3.31 -8.43 -5.27
C ILE A 4 -2.68 -7.19 -5.89
N SER A 5 -2.82 -7.05 -7.20
CA SER A 5 -2.36 -5.87 -7.93
C SER A 5 -3.58 -5.10 -8.44
N ILE A 6 -3.82 -3.92 -7.87
CA ILE A 6 -4.91 -3.03 -8.24
C ILE A 6 -4.33 -1.85 -9.00
N LYS A 7 -4.75 -1.69 -10.26
CA LYS A 7 -4.40 -0.52 -11.06
C LYS A 7 -5.65 0.32 -11.29
N ARG A 8 -5.63 1.58 -10.85
CA ARG A 8 -6.75 2.51 -10.98
C ARG A 8 -6.29 3.75 -11.74
N ARG A 9 -6.85 3.97 -12.92
CA ARG A 9 -6.64 5.23 -13.66
C ARG A 9 -7.35 6.38 -12.95
N HIS A 10 -6.69 7.53 -12.86
CA HIS A 10 -7.26 8.78 -12.36
C HIS A 10 -6.98 9.94 -13.31
N LYS A 11 -7.89 10.91 -13.32
CA LYS A 11 -7.67 12.22 -13.96
C LYS A 11 -7.31 13.29 -12.92
N LEU A 12 -6.90 12.87 -11.72
CA LEU A 12 -6.51 13.77 -10.65
C LEU A 12 -5.13 14.39 -10.95
N PRO A 13 -4.94 15.69 -10.69
CA PRO A 13 -3.62 16.30 -10.73
C PRO A 13 -2.72 15.70 -9.64
N GLN A 14 -1.42 15.57 -9.92
CA GLN A 14 -0.37 15.03 -9.03
C GLN A 14 -0.57 15.32 -7.52
N PRO A 15 -0.74 16.58 -7.08
CA PRO A 15 -0.92 16.88 -5.65
C PRO A 15 -2.17 16.24 -5.04
N LYS A 16 -3.27 16.14 -5.80
CA LYS A 16 -4.49 15.45 -5.35
C LYS A 16 -4.33 13.93 -5.36
N ALA A 17 -3.61 13.38 -6.33
CA ALA A 17 -3.31 11.95 -6.40
C ALA A 17 -2.47 11.51 -5.19
N ARG A 18 -1.44 12.30 -4.83
CA ARG A 18 -0.62 12.07 -3.65
C ARG A 18 -1.41 12.19 -2.35
N ALA A 19 -2.29 13.17 -2.23
CA ALA A 19 -3.17 13.30 -1.07
C ALA A 19 -4.12 12.09 -0.93
N ALA A 20 -4.67 11.59 -2.04
CA ALA A 20 -5.50 10.38 -2.05
C ALA A 20 -4.70 9.15 -1.62
N ALA A 21 -3.48 8.98 -2.15
CA ALA A 21 -2.58 7.90 -1.76
C ALA A 21 -2.22 7.97 -0.27
N LYS A 22 -1.89 9.15 0.26
CA LYS A 22 -1.63 9.34 1.69
C LYS A 22 -2.84 8.93 2.54
N ARG A 23 -4.05 9.32 2.12
CA ARG A 23 -5.28 8.94 2.82
C ARG A 23 -5.54 7.44 2.78
N ILE A 24 -5.25 6.77 1.66
CA ILE A 24 -5.34 5.31 1.54
C ILE A 24 -4.34 4.65 2.49
N ALA A 25 -3.09 5.12 2.51
CA ALA A 25 -2.06 4.57 3.40
C ALA A 25 -2.42 4.76 4.88
N GLU A 26 -2.96 5.92 5.28
CA GLU A 26 -3.45 6.15 6.64
C GLU A 26 -4.65 5.26 7.00
N ASP A 27 -5.58 5.04 6.07
CA ASP A 27 -6.73 4.13 6.27
C ASP A 27 -6.27 2.68 6.42
N LEU A 28 -5.34 2.25 5.56
CA LEU A 28 -4.74 0.93 5.62
C LEU A 28 -3.96 0.73 6.92
N ASN A 29 -3.20 1.73 7.37
CA ASN A 29 -2.53 1.68 8.67
C ASN A 29 -3.55 1.56 9.81
N LYS A 30 -4.61 2.38 9.83
CA LYS A 30 -5.63 2.30 10.89
C LYS A 30 -6.39 0.98 10.92
N ARG A 31 -6.63 0.36 9.76
CA ARG A 31 -7.42 -0.88 9.66
C ARG A 31 -6.60 -2.14 9.86
N PHE A 32 -5.34 -2.12 9.45
CA PHE A 32 -4.50 -3.32 9.38
C PHE A 32 -3.19 -3.20 10.16
N ASP A 33 -2.96 -2.08 10.86
CA ASP A 33 -1.75 -1.77 11.64
C ASP A 33 -0.48 -1.94 10.81
N LEU A 34 -0.43 -1.20 9.69
CA LEU A 34 0.65 -1.29 8.68
C LEU A 34 1.68 -0.19 8.90
N VAL A 35 2.96 -0.57 8.83
CA VAL A 35 4.04 0.40 8.80
C VAL A 35 4.12 1.01 7.41
N CYS A 36 3.71 2.28 7.27
CA CYS A 36 3.80 3.02 6.02
C CYS A 36 5.10 3.83 5.92
N ARG A 37 5.79 3.70 4.79
CA ARG A 37 6.97 4.48 4.42
C ARG A 37 6.70 5.21 3.10
N PHE A 38 6.84 6.52 3.13
CA PHE A 38 6.65 7.37 1.95
C PHE A 38 8.01 7.71 1.33
N ASP A 39 8.16 7.50 0.03
CA ASP A 39 9.34 7.84 -0.76
C ASP A 39 8.90 8.64 -1.99
N GLY A 40 8.88 9.97 -1.87
CA GLY A 40 8.39 10.86 -2.92
C GLY A 40 6.92 10.63 -3.28
N ASP A 41 6.71 9.97 -4.43
CA ASP A 41 5.41 9.61 -5.02
C ASP A 41 5.02 8.13 -4.80
N ASP A 42 5.95 7.32 -4.27
CA ASP A 42 5.72 5.92 -3.93
C ASP A 42 5.50 5.77 -2.41
N VAL A 43 4.67 4.81 -2.03
CA VAL A 43 4.36 4.49 -0.63
C VAL A 43 4.52 2.98 -0.44
N ALA A 44 5.52 2.58 0.32
CA ALA A 44 5.64 1.20 0.77
C ALA A 44 4.86 1.02 2.07
N PHE A 45 4.19 -0.11 2.23
CA PHE A 45 3.55 -0.48 3.48
C PHE A 45 3.78 -1.95 3.77
N GLU A 46 4.13 -2.26 5.01
CA GLU A 46 4.44 -3.63 5.40
C GLU A 46 4.02 -3.92 6.84
N ARG A 47 3.74 -5.19 7.09
CA ARG A 47 3.55 -5.77 8.42
C ARG A 47 3.92 -7.25 8.39
N PRO A 48 4.02 -7.90 9.55
CA PRO A 48 4.11 -9.36 9.59
C PRO A 48 2.93 -10.01 8.83
N GLY A 49 3.23 -10.69 7.72
CA GLY A 49 2.26 -11.44 6.90
C GLY A 49 1.64 -10.67 5.73
N LEU A 50 2.01 -9.41 5.53
CA LEU A 50 1.58 -8.62 4.38
C LEU A 50 2.62 -7.56 4.06
N SER A 51 3.08 -7.54 2.82
CA SER A 51 3.87 -6.44 2.26
C SER A 51 3.14 -5.85 1.08
N GLY A 52 3.38 -4.58 0.79
CA GLY A 52 2.77 -3.94 -0.36
C GLY A 52 3.39 -2.59 -0.68
N THR A 53 3.10 -2.12 -1.88
CA THR A 53 3.59 -0.86 -2.42
C THR A 53 2.50 -0.17 -3.21
N MET A 54 2.42 1.14 -3.09
CA MET A 54 1.50 1.99 -3.83
C MET A 54 2.29 3.03 -4.58
N ARG A 55 2.25 2.95 -5.90
CA ARG A 55 2.88 3.91 -6.81
C ARG A 55 1.84 4.90 -7.32
N VAL A 56 2.11 6.19 -7.14
CA VAL A 56 1.25 7.27 -7.67
C VAL A 56 1.86 7.77 -8.97
N GLY A 57 1.35 7.26 -10.09
CA GLY A 57 1.68 7.76 -11.42
C GLY A 57 0.91 9.05 -11.75
N LYS A 58 1.25 9.67 -12.89
CA LYS A 58 0.57 10.90 -13.36
C LYS A 58 -0.92 10.70 -13.65
N SER A 59 -1.30 9.51 -14.08
CA SER A 59 -2.63 9.19 -14.61
C SER A 59 -3.19 7.88 -14.07
N ASP A 60 -2.45 7.22 -13.19
CA ASP A 60 -2.80 5.94 -12.62
C ASP A 60 -2.11 5.74 -11.27
N ILE A 61 -2.85 5.12 -10.35
CA ILE A 61 -2.32 4.62 -9.09
C ILE A 61 -2.26 3.11 -9.22
N GLN A 62 -1.10 2.53 -8.89
CA GLN A 62 -0.90 1.10 -8.85
C GLN A 62 -0.62 0.69 -7.41
N LEU A 63 -1.45 -0.21 -6.88
CA LEU A 63 -1.32 -0.78 -5.56
C LEU A 63 -0.98 -2.25 -5.72
N ASP A 64 0.20 -2.67 -5.29
CA ASP A 64 0.61 -4.06 -5.26
C ASP A 64 0.67 -4.54 -3.81
N VAL A 65 0.00 -5.63 -3.51
CA VAL A 65 -0.03 -6.23 -2.16
C VAL A 65 0.32 -7.69 -2.28
N GLN A 66 1.30 -8.11 -1.51
CA GLN A 66 1.71 -9.50 -1.38
C GLN A 66 1.36 -9.99 0.03
N LEU A 67 0.48 -10.98 0.10
CA LEU A 67 0.20 -11.68 1.34
C LEU A 67 1.20 -12.81 1.48
N SER A 68 2.18 -12.61 2.35
CA SER A 68 3.11 -13.65 2.77
C SER A 68 2.48 -14.48 3.87
N PHE A 69 2.66 -15.79 3.82
CA PHE A 69 2.25 -16.65 4.92
C PHE A 69 3.12 -16.30 6.13
N LEU A 70 2.54 -15.63 7.13
CA LEU A 70 3.25 -15.39 8.37
C LEU A 70 3.37 -16.74 9.09
N MET A 71 4.55 -17.34 9.04
CA MET A 71 4.92 -18.36 9.99
C MET A 71 5.14 -17.66 11.33
N THR A 72 4.05 -17.40 12.06
CA THR A 72 4.16 -17.02 13.46
C THR A 72 4.72 -18.24 14.18
N PRO A 73 5.90 -18.20 14.83
CA PRO A 73 6.21 -19.23 15.80
C PRO A 73 5.15 -19.14 16.88
N LEU A 74 4.32 -20.19 17.00
CA LEU A 74 3.48 -20.40 18.16
C LEU A 74 4.41 -20.41 19.36
N LYS A 75 4.38 -19.34 20.16
CA LYS A 75 5.05 -19.31 21.44
C LYS A 75 4.17 -20.14 22.39
N GLY A 76 4.49 -21.42 22.51
CA GLY A 76 3.86 -22.41 23.37
C GLY A 76 4.69 -23.69 23.39
#